data_AF-A0A1W2ABC1-F1
#
_entry.id   AF-A0A1W2ABC1-F1
#
_cell.length_a   1.000
_cell.length_b   1.000
_cell.length_c   1.000
_cell.angle_alpha   90.00
_cell.angle_beta   90.00
_cell.angle_gamma   90.00
#
_symmetry.space_group_name_H-M   'P 1'
#
loop_
_entity.id
_entity.type
_entity.pdbx_description
1 polymer ?
#
loop_
_entity_poly.entity_id
_entity_poly.type
_entity_poly.pdbx_seq_one_letter_code
_entity_poly.pdbx_strand_id
1 'polypeptide(L)'
;MNNTLHGTVTVKLGDEEFTLQPTLKAVRAIESRFGGLRGASGALHAVGVDAVAFIIAAGAGLEGKAAETLPEKVWQEGVAGLTPSVTRYLGALYNPRGGDPGNDQAGTV
;
A
#
# COMPACT_ATOMS: atom_id res chain seq x y z
N MET A 1 16.29 -17.52 6.89
CA MET A 1 15.02 -18.14 6.47
C MET A 1 14.02 -17.02 6.20
N ASN A 2 13.28 -17.13 5.09
CA ASN A 2 12.57 -16.04 4.39
C ASN A 2 11.38 -15.47 5.19
N ASN A 3 11.49 -14.22 5.66
CA ASN A 3 10.36 -13.46 6.22
C ASN A 3 9.35 -13.21 5.11
N THR A 4 8.38 -14.10 4.94
CA THR A 4 7.33 -13.91 3.94
C THR A 4 6.45 -12.78 4.43
N LEU A 5 6.57 -11.59 3.82
CA LEU A 5 5.69 -10.47 4.09
C LEU A 5 4.26 -10.91 3.74
N HIS A 6 3.46 -11.19 4.76
CA HIS A 6 2.08 -11.62 4.57
C HIS A 6 1.24 -10.45 4.07
N GLY A 7 0.40 -10.71 3.07
CA GLY A 7 -0.48 -9.68 2.51
C GLY A 7 0.14 -8.83 1.41
N THR A 8 1.11 -9.38 0.68
CA THR A 8 1.48 -8.85 -0.64
C THR A 8 0.28 -8.86 -1.58
N VAL A 9 0.08 -7.76 -2.31
CA VAL A 9 -1.01 -7.60 -3.27
C VAL A 9 -0.43 -7.12 -4.58
N THR A 10 -0.80 -7.76 -5.69
CA THR A 10 -0.50 -7.25 -7.03
C THR A 10 -1.64 -6.36 -7.50
N VAL A 11 -1.30 -5.17 -7.97
CA VAL A 11 -2.23 -4.22 -8.58
C VAL A 11 -1.81 -4.02 -10.04
N LYS A 12 -2.76 -4.12 -10.95
CA LYS A 12 -2.54 -3.87 -12.38
C LYS A 12 -3.04 -2.46 -12.72
N LEU A 13 -2.24 -1.69 -13.45
CA LEU A 13 -2.60 -0.39 -14.00
C LEU A 13 -2.25 -0.42 -15.50
N GLY A 14 -3.25 -0.54 -16.38
CA GLY A 14 -3.01 -0.80 -17.80
C GLY A 14 -2.25 -2.13 -17.99
N ASP A 15 -1.11 -2.09 -18.67
CA ASP A 15 -0.26 -3.28 -18.91
C ASP A 15 0.82 -3.51 -17.85
N GLU A 16 0.91 -2.64 -16.83
CA GLU A 16 1.93 -2.71 -15.78
C GLU A 16 1.37 -3.36 -14.50
N GLU A 17 2.21 -4.19 -13.87
CA GLU A 17 1.90 -4.83 -12.59
C GLU A 17 2.78 -4.27 -11.47
N PHE A 18 2.15 -3.84 -10.39
CA PHE A 18 2.78 -3.29 -9.20
C PHE A 18 2.59 -4.26 -8.03
N THR A 19 3.69 -4.74 -7.46
CA THR A 19 3.67 -5.61 -6.29
C THR A 19 3.76 -4.78 -5.01
N LEU A 20 2.68 -4.72 -4.25
CA LEU A 20 2.61 -3.98 -2.99
C LEU A 20 3.06 -4.85 -1.83
N GLN A 21 4.12 -4.43 -1.13
CA GLN A 21 4.70 -5.15 -0.01
C GLN A 21 4.47 -4.41 1.32
N PRO A 22 3.92 -5.08 2.35
CA PRO A 22 3.59 -4.45 3.61
C PRO A 22 4.85 -4.26 4.49
N THR A 23 5.68 -3.29 4.11
CA THR A 23 6.96 -2.98 4.78
C THR A 23 6.82 -1.87 5.81
N LEU A 24 7.77 -1.78 6.74
CA LEU A 24 7.85 -0.67 7.70
C LEU A 24 7.99 0.69 7.01
N LYS A 25 8.74 0.76 5.89
CA LYS A 25 8.88 1.98 5.09
C LYS A 25 7.52 2.41 4.52
N ALA A 26 6.75 1.47 3.97
CA ALA A 26 5.45 1.74 3.38
C ALA A 26 4.44 2.24 4.42
N VAL A 27 4.29 1.57 5.56
CA VAL A 27 3.36 2.00 6.61
C VAL A 27 3.71 3.40 7.13
N ARG A 28 4.99 3.68 7.41
CA ARG A 28 5.39 5.00 7.91
C ARG A 28 5.12 6.12 6.90
N ALA A 29 5.33 5.86 5.61
CA ALA A 29 5.01 6.82 4.56
C ALA A 29 3.49 7.09 4.49
N ILE A 30 2.68 6.04 4.54
CA ILE A 30 1.20 6.13 4.54
C ILE A 30 0.72 6.88 5.80
N GLU A 31 1.21 6.53 6.98
CA GLU A 31 0.84 7.21 8.23
C GLU A 31 1.19 8.69 8.20
N SER A 32 2.38 9.03 7.73
CA SER A 32 2.83 10.41 7.60
C SER A 32 1.95 11.23 6.64
N ARG A 33 1.40 10.61 5.60
CA ARG A 33 0.58 11.30 4.60
C ARG A 33 -0.86 11.48 5.06
N PHE A 34 -1.44 10.48 5.71
CA PHE A 34 -2.88 10.45 6.00
C PHE A 34 -3.22 10.63 7.49
N GLY A 35 -2.24 10.81 8.38
CA GLY A 35 -2.49 10.90 9.82
C GLY A 35 -2.80 9.54 10.45
N GLY A 36 -2.14 8.49 9.96
CA GLY A 36 -2.32 7.11 10.42
C GLY A 36 -3.12 6.22 9.47
N LEU A 37 -3.13 4.91 9.74
CA LEU A 37 -3.81 3.90 8.91
C LEU A 37 -5.33 4.09 8.84
N ARG A 38 -5.98 4.62 9.89
CA ARG A 38 -7.41 4.95 9.82
C ARG A 38 -7.69 6.10 8.86
N GLY A 39 -6.83 7.11 8.82
CA GLY A 39 -6.94 8.21 7.86
C GLY A 39 -6.80 7.71 6.43
N ALA A 40 -5.84 6.80 6.18
CA ALA A 40 -5.69 6.14 4.89
C ALA A 40 -6.94 5.35 4.47
N SER A 41 -7.55 4.60 5.40
CA SER A 41 -8.82 3.89 5.14
C SER A 41 -9.96 4.85 4.79
N GLY A 42 -10.09 5.97 5.51
CA GLY A 42 -11.07 7.01 5.18
C GLY A 42 -10.87 7.59 3.77
N ALA A 43 -9.62 7.84 3.37
CA ALA A 43 -9.30 8.34 2.04
C ALA A 43 -9.62 7.33 0.91
N LEU A 44 -9.43 6.03 1.16
CA LEU A 44 -9.85 4.97 0.25
C LEU A 44 -11.37 4.87 0.12
N HIS A 45 -12.11 5.02 1.23
CA HIS A 45 -13.58 5.05 1.20
C HIS A 45 -14.14 6.23 0.40
N ALA A 46 -13.42 7.34 0.35
CA ALA A 46 -13.76 8.49 -0.49
C ALA A 46 -13.41 8.29 -1.98
N VAL A 47 -12.84 7.13 -2.35
CA VAL A 47 -12.47 6.78 -3.73
C VAL A 47 -11.54 7.85 -4.35
N GLY A 48 -10.56 8.31 -3.58
CA GLY A 48 -9.62 9.36 -4.01
C GLY A 48 -8.47 8.84 -4.87
N VAL A 49 -8.25 9.45 -6.04
CA VAL A 49 -7.14 9.14 -6.96
C VAL A 49 -5.80 9.24 -6.25
N ASP A 50 -5.52 10.38 -5.62
CA ASP A 50 -4.23 10.62 -4.94
C ASP A 50 -3.99 9.64 -3.79
N ALA A 51 -5.05 9.25 -3.10
CA ALA A 51 -4.96 8.29 -1.99
C ALA A 51 -4.53 6.92 -2.50
N VAL A 52 -5.20 6.44 -3.55
CA VAL A 52 -4.88 5.16 -4.20
C VAL A 52 -3.47 5.19 -4.80
N ALA A 53 -3.12 6.22 -5.56
CA ALA A 53 -1.81 6.37 -6.17
C ALA A 53 -0.68 6.40 -5.13
N PHE A 54 -0.85 7.15 -4.05
CA PHE A 54 0.17 7.23 -2.99
C PHE A 54 0.36 5.90 -2.27
N ILE A 55 -0.72 5.17 -1.96
CA ILE A 55 -0.63 3.87 -1.28
C ILE A 55 0.02 2.83 -2.20
N ILE A 56 -0.29 2.84 -3.50
CA ILE A 56 0.38 2.00 -4.50
C ILE A 56 1.88 2.33 -4.55
N ALA A 57 2.24 3.62 -4.63
CA ALA A 57 3.64 4.04 -4.64
C ALA A 57 4.39 3.54 -3.40
N ALA A 58 3.83 3.77 -2.21
CA ALA A 58 4.42 3.39 -0.94
C ALA A 58 4.56 1.87 -0.81
N GLY A 59 3.54 1.10 -1.21
CA GLY A 59 3.59 -0.36 -1.17
C GLY A 59 4.54 -0.97 -2.19
N ALA A 60 4.64 -0.39 -3.39
CA ALA A 60 5.57 -0.83 -4.43
C ALA A 60 7.01 -0.33 -4.23
N GLY A 61 7.25 0.50 -3.21
CA GLY A 61 8.57 1.09 -2.95
C GLY A 61 9.01 2.08 -4.03
N LEU A 62 8.06 2.73 -4.72
CA LEU A 62 8.33 3.69 -5.79
C LEU A 62 8.58 5.09 -5.23
N GLU A 63 9.56 5.78 -5.80
CA GLU A 63 9.97 7.13 -5.40
C GLU A 63 10.25 8.00 -6.63
N GLY A 64 10.25 9.32 -6.45
CA GLY A 64 10.52 10.30 -7.52
C GLY A 64 9.59 10.15 -8.72
N LYS A 65 10.16 10.28 -9.93
CA LYS A 65 9.42 10.26 -11.19
C LYS A 65 8.50 9.05 -11.36
N ALA A 66 8.90 7.88 -10.85
CA ALA A 66 8.07 6.68 -10.96
C ALA A 66 6.75 6.84 -10.19
N ALA A 67 6.80 7.38 -8.97
CA ALA A 67 5.62 7.65 -8.16
C ALA A 67 4.76 8.79 -8.76
N GLU A 68 5.39 9.81 -9.35
CA GLU A 68 4.70 10.96 -9.95
C GLU A 68 3.79 10.58 -11.14
N THR A 69 4.05 9.45 -11.80
CA THR A 69 3.19 8.97 -12.91
C THR A 69 1.94 8.22 -12.46
N LEU A 70 1.87 7.78 -11.19
CA LEU A 70 0.79 6.92 -10.72
C LEU A 70 -0.59 7.58 -10.68
N PRO A 71 -0.76 8.87 -10.33
CA PRO A 71 -2.09 9.49 -10.32
C PRO A 71 -2.80 9.39 -11.68
N GLU A 72 -2.09 9.64 -12.79
CA GLU A 72 -2.65 9.52 -14.14
C GLU A 72 -3.00 8.05 -14.45
N LYS A 73 -2.11 7.10 -14.16
CA LYS A 73 -2.37 5.66 -14.37
C LYS A 73 -3.59 5.17 -13.59
N VAL A 74 -3.72 5.59 -12.33
CA VAL A 74 -4.86 5.27 -11.47
C VAL A 74 -6.15 5.89 -11.99
N TRP A 75 -6.09 7.11 -12.52
CA TRP A 75 -7.23 7.76 -13.15
C TRP A 75 -7.70 7.02 -14.40
N GLN A 76 -6.77 6.63 -15.29
CA GLN A 76 -7.07 5.89 -16.52
C GLN A 76 -7.67 4.50 -16.25
N GLU A 77 -7.15 3.78 -15.25
CA GLU A 77 -7.67 2.46 -14.85
C GLU A 77 -9.03 2.54 -14.14
N GLY A 78 -9.28 3.64 -13.41
CA GLY A 78 -10.49 3.86 -12.64
C GLY A 78 -10.34 3.47 -11.17
N VAL A 79 -10.43 4.48 -10.30
CA VAL A 79 -10.17 4.34 -8.86
C VAL A 79 -11.07 3.30 -8.19
N ALA A 80 -12.35 3.25 -8.55
CA ALA A 80 -13.33 2.36 -7.92
C ALA A 80 -12.96 0.86 -8.08
N GLY A 81 -12.34 0.48 -9.21
CA GLY A 81 -11.88 -0.88 -9.45
C GLY A 81 -10.62 -1.24 -8.66
N LEU A 82 -9.80 -0.24 -8.35
CA LEU A 82 -8.53 -0.41 -7.62
C LEU A 82 -8.72 -0.42 -6.10
N THR A 83 -9.71 0.30 -5.59
CA THR A 83 -9.96 0.45 -4.15
C THR A 83 -10.00 -0.89 -3.40
N PRO A 84 -10.69 -1.96 -3.85
CA PRO A 84 -10.72 -3.23 -3.12
C PRO A 84 -9.34 -3.85 -2.89
N SER A 85 -8.47 -3.85 -3.91
CA SER A 85 -7.11 -4.39 -3.82
C SER A 85 -6.23 -3.56 -2.89
N VAL A 86 -6.35 -2.23 -2.98
CA VAL A 86 -5.59 -1.30 -2.13
C VAL A 86 -6.08 -1.34 -0.68
N THR A 87 -7.39 -1.52 -0.45
CA THR A 87 -7.96 -1.75 0.89
C THR A 87 -7.47 -3.08 1.48
N ARG A 88 -7.38 -4.16 0.68
CA ARG A 88 -6.79 -5.43 1.14
C ARG A 88 -5.34 -5.24 1.57
N TYR A 89 -4.55 -4.52 0.78
CA TYR A 89 -3.17 -4.19 1.12
C TYR A 89 -3.08 -3.37 2.41
N LEU A 90 -3.92 -2.34 2.57
CA LEU A 90 -3.99 -1.56 3.81
C LEU A 90 -4.40 -2.44 5.01
N GLY A 91 -5.29 -3.41 4.77
CA GLY A 91 -5.65 -4.49 5.69
C GLY A 91 -4.42 -5.23 6.23
N ALA A 92 -3.50 -5.61 5.34
CA ALA A 92 -2.26 -6.28 5.70
C ALA A 92 -1.33 -5.39 6.55
N LEU A 93 -1.37 -4.07 6.38
CA LEU A 93 -0.58 -3.15 7.20
C LEU A 93 -1.06 -3.03 8.65
N TYR A 94 -2.34 -3.31 8.93
CA TYR A 94 -2.83 -3.40 10.32
C TYR A 94 -2.22 -4.58 11.08
N ASN A 95 -1.86 -5.65 10.37
CA ASN A 95 -1.25 -6.82 10.95
C ASN A 95 -0.31 -7.50 9.94
N PRO A 96 0.90 -6.95 9.73
CA PRO A 96 1.84 -7.45 8.73
C PRO A 96 2.42 -8.83 9.07
N ARG A 97 2.11 -9.36 10.27
CA ARG A 97 2.54 -10.68 10.76
C ARG A 97 1.51 -11.79 10.48
N GLY A 98 0.26 -11.44 10.17
CA GLY A 98 -0.82 -12.41 10.05
C GLY A 98 -1.35 -12.91 11.42
N GLY A 99 -1.91 -14.12 11.48
CA GLY A 99 -2.68 -14.60 12.64
C GLY A 99 -1.89 -15.00 13.91
N ASP A 100 -0.56 -14.92 13.90
CA ASP A 100 0.28 -15.35 15.02
C ASP A 100 0.71 -14.18 15.93
N PRO A 101 0.67 -14.32 17.28
CA PRO A 101 1.20 -13.33 18.22
C PRO A 101 2.73 -13.17 18.08
N GLY A 102 3.22 -11.99 18.49
CA GLY A 102 4.51 -11.41 18.09
C GLY A 102 5.77 -12.26 18.32
N ASN A 103 6.82 -11.97 17.52
CA ASN A 103 8.19 -12.47 17.73
C ASN A 103 9.12 -11.30 18.07
N ASP A 104 9.93 -11.52 19.10
CA ASP A 104 10.75 -10.64 19.96
C ASP A 104 11.92 -9.91 19.26
N GLN A 105 11.94 -9.84 17.93
CA GLN A 105 13.09 -9.35 17.14
C GLN A 105 12.70 -8.41 15.98
N ALA A 106 11.62 -7.65 16.11
CA ALA A 106 11.33 -6.59 15.14
C ALA A 106 12.22 -5.36 15.42
N GLY A 107 13.24 -5.13 14.58
CA GLY A 107 14.06 -3.90 14.62
C GLY A 107 15.58 -4.05 14.48
N THR A 108 16.12 -5.13 13.91
CA THR A 108 17.56 -5.22 13.64
C THR A 108 17.84 -5.25 12.13
N VAL A 109 18.27 -4.11 11.60
CA VAL A 109 19.65 -3.85 11.13
C VAL A 109 19.92 -2.35 11.21
#